data_AF-A0A7T7F0C5-F1
#
_entry.id   AF-A0A7T7F0C5-F1
#
_cell.length_a   1.000
_cell.length_b   1.000
_cell.length_c   1.000
_cell.angle_alpha   90.00
_cell.angle_beta   90.00
_cell.angle_gamma   90.00
#
_symmetry.space_group_name_H-M   'P 1'
#
loop_
_entity.id
_entity.type
_entity.pdbx_description
1 polymer ?
#
loop_
_entity_poly.entity_id
_entity_poly.type
_entity_poly.pdbx_seq_one_letter_code
_entity_poly.pdbx_strand_id
1 'polypeptide(L)'
;MSDSPPPNPTKSSSSSRSKRSRRKLIIPEADRPRPIAETAIILVLIALVIGPLVLGSYYEPYRWPLLIVSALATVVAWFDKGTWRKPPWLLWVLITGLIAHAGWMTYNAWGNYLTDPFDWDKQIVQRADQPHPDLPGAMALNESLDRITYIIPCLLLVWIVRSLCITRPNFLRRVLTTLFWSGTAIGILGLLQQFTEAKGIFWSEELSWKYLSLFFATFRSPGIASTYLNVCLAAGLGLALHHPGGRLRPGKAVLYAIGSVILASAVVAAGSKAGIVLAGVTLLLFLAMNLRTMSSLFFKKRDAVGPKRIERLTLTVALLAILSLGALSLAELQVKRWEKAIDTDFGSWQARVKMNEVQIHMMTDKAWSPLLGYGVGSFHPLFPVFKNQVDEKIYGEVYYSHNDYLQTLVEWGWGGTGAFILLIGGGVGLLFVEIIFRSRHHRRSQLVLLRSVFIGMFTFLLHANVDFPFQIESLAVIFAVLLGIGWASPHLRNQKPRKKKSKSRREPKPEGATQNG
;
A
#
# COMPACT_ATOMS: atom_id res chain seq x y z
N MET A 1 56.62 -45.24 -69.37
CA MET A 1 57.38 -45.71 -68.20
C MET A 1 57.29 -44.64 -67.12
N SER A 2 56.99 -45.08 -65.88
CA SER A 2 56.85 -44.37 -64.58
C SER A 2 55.79 -43.25 -64.52
N ASP A 3 54.61 -43.35 -63.89
CA ASP A 3 54.13 -43.83 -62.57
C ASP A 3 54.53 -43.00 -61.32
N SER A 4 53.47 -42.48 -60.65
CA SER A 4 53.30 -42.14 -59.20
C SER A 4 53.50 -40.65 -58.75
N PRO A 5 52.91 -40.19 -57.61
CA PRO A 5 51.50 -39.85 -57.36
C PRO A 5 51.34 -38.45 -56.64
N PRO A 6 50.14 -37.98 -56.19
CA PRO A 6 49.89 -36.56 -55.87
C PRO A 6 50.00 -36.22 -54.37
N PRO A 7 49.98 -34.91 -54.00
CA PRO A 7 49.40 -34.51 -52.73
C PRO A 7 48.37 -33.37 -52.86
N ASN A 8 47.33 -33.47 -52.03
CA ASN A 8 46.20 -32.55 -51.89
C ASN A 8 46.37 -31.74 -50.57
N PRO A 9 45.43 -30.88 -50.14
CA PRO A 9 45.44 -29.42 -50.27
C PRO A 9 45.75 -28.67 -48.96
N THR A 10 46.29 -27.45 -49.03
CA THR A 10 46.31 -26.52 -47.88
C THR A 10 45.55 -25.24 -48.18
N LYS A 11 44.49 -25.05 -47.40
CA LYS A 11 43.69 -23.83 -47.29
C LYS A 11 44.58 -22.67 -46.80
N SER A 12 44.54 -21.52 -47.48
CA SER A 12 44.83 -20.24 -46.84
C SER A 12 43.72 -19.24 -47.17
N SER A 13 43.00 -18.86 -46.12
CA SER A 13 41.92 -17.88 -46.14
C SER A 13 42.48 -16.47 -46.05
N SER A 14 42.38 -15.67 -47.12
CA SER A 14 42.63 -14.23 -47.05
C SER A 14 41.35 -13.50 -46.59
N SER A 15 41.34 -13.11 -45.32
CA SER A 15 40.25 -12.36 -44.71
C SER A 15 40.29 -10.88 -45.17
N SER A 16 39.33 -10.47 -46.00
CA SER A 16 39.05 -9.06 -46.25
C SER A 16 38.38 -8.44 -45.01
N ARG A 17 39.15 -7.63 -44.27
CA ARG A 17 38.67 -6.84 -43.12
C ARG A 17 37.67 -5.79 -43.60
N SER A 18 36.36 -6.09 -43.48
CA SER A 18 35.34 -5.05 -43.60
C SER A 18 35.39 -4.13 -42.38
N LYS A 19 35.66 -2.83 -42.63
CA LYS A 19 35.54 -1.75 -41.64
C LYS A 19 34.08 -1.60 -41.24
N ARG A 20 33.63 -2.39 -40.27
CA ARG A 20 32.30 -2.25 -39.66
C ARG A 20 32.32 -1.02 -38.75
N SER A 21 31.82 0.11 -39.26
CA SER A 21 31.63 1.33 -38.49
C SER A 21 30.81 0.99 -37.23
N ARG A 22 31.43 1.10 -36.05
CA ARG A 22 30.73 1.04 -34.76
C ARG A 22 29.88 2.31 -34.65
N ARG A 23 28.66 2.29 -35.19
CA ARG A 23 27.61 3.23 -34.77
C ARG A 23 27.39 3.00 -33.28
N LYS A 24 27.97 3.87 -32.43
CA LYS A 24 27.62 3.98 -31.02
C LYS A 24 26.10 4.04 -30.97
N LEU A 25 25.49 3.03 -30.35
CA LEU A 25 24.07 3.03 -30.08
C LEU A 25 23.84 4.19 -29.10
N ILE A 26 23.45 5.35 -29.63
CA ILE A 26 23.05 6.49 -28.79
C ILE A 26 21.74 6.06 -28.15
N ILE A 27 21.86 5.52 -26.94
CA ILE A 27 20.73 5.34 -26.03
C ILE A 27 20.23 6.76 -25.75
N PRO A 28 18.98 7.10 -26.10
CA PRO A 28 18.40 8.40 -25.76
C PRO A 28 18.64 8.68 -24.28
N GLU A 29 18.92 9.92 -23.90
CA GLU A 29 19.29 10.27 -22.51
C GLU A 29 18.23 9.88 -21.46
N ALA A 30 16.99 9.66 -21.90
CA ALA A 30 15.89 9.10 -21.11
C ALA A 30 15.97 7.58 -20.83
N ASP A 31 16.80 6.83 -21.55
CA ASP A 31 16.95 5.36 -21.46
C ASP A 31 18.22 4.92 -20.71
N ARG A 32 19.06 5.85 -20.20
CA ARG A 32 20.14 5.44 -19.29
C ARG A 32 19.51 5.00 -17.96
N PRO A 33 19.86 3.84 -17.39
CA PRO A 33 19.49 3.53 -16.02
C PRO A 33 20.02 4.67 -15.15
N ARG A 34 19.12 5.43 -14.54
CA ARG A 34 19.51 6.39 -13.52
C ARG A 34 19.59 5.60 -12.22
N PRO A 35 20.81 5.21 -11.79
CA PRO A 35 20.98 4.34 -10.63
C PRO A 35 20.23 4.90 -9.41
N ILE A 36 20.31 6.22 -9.21
CA ILE A 36 19.64 6.96 -8.13
C ILE A 36 18.14 6.64 -8.03
N ALA A 37 17.38 6.75 -9.12
CA ALA A 37 15.95 6.51 -9.05
C ALA A 37 15.57 5.03 -9.06
N GLU A 38 16.42 4.12 -9.55
CA GLU A 38 16.21 2.69 -9.26
C GLU A 38 16.46 2.38 -7.77
N THR A 39 17.46 3.00 -7.15
CA THR A 39 17.70 2.90 -5.69
C THR A 39 16.51 3.43 -4.91
N ALA A 40 15.97 4.60 -5.25
CA ALA A 40 14.76 5.14 -4.62
C ALA A 40 13.56 4.16 -4.74
N ILE A 41 13.35 3.58 -5.93
CA ILE A 41 12.29 2.58 -6.12
C ILE A 41 12.54 1.37 -5.21
N ILE A 42 13.77 0.85 -5.17
CA ILE A 42 14.11 -0.31 -4.33
C ILE A 42 13.82 0.01 -2.85
N LEU A 43 14.20 1.18 -2.36
CA LEU A 43 13.93 1.61 -0.98
C LEU A 43 12.43 1.70 -0.69
N VAL A 44 11.62 2.27 -1.60
CA VAL A 44 10.14 2.24 -1.46
C VAL A 44 9.63 0.81 -1.39
N LEU A 45 10.11 -0.08 -2.26
CA LEU A 45 9.66 -1.48 -2.26
C LEU A 45 10.12 -2.25 -1.01
N ILE A 46 11.30 -1.94 -0.46
CA ILE A 46 11.77 -2.49 0.81
C ILE A 46 10.86 -2.03 1.95
N ALA A 47 10.49 -0.74 2.00
CA ALA A 47 9.57 -0.21 3.01
C ALA A 47 8.23 -0.99 3.04
N LEU A 48 7.69 -1.33 1.87
CA LEU A 48 6.45 -2.12 1.72
C LEU A 48 6.57 -3.59 2.17
N VAL A 49 7.80 -4.09 2.36
CA VAL A 49 8.08 -5.44 2.88
C VAL A 49 8.40 -5.40 4.36
N ILE A 50 9.35 -4.56 4.77
CA ILE A 50 9.79 -4.49 6.17
C ILE A 50 8.70 -3.96 7.09
N GLY A 51 7.89 -3.00 6.61
CA GLY A 51 6.80 -2.40 7.38
C GLY A 51 5.87 -3.46 8.00
N PRO A 52 5.19 -4.27 7.17
CA PRO A 52 4.32 -5.32 7.68
C PRO A 52 5.11 -6.47 8.34
N LEU A 53 6.34 -6.78 7.93
CA LEU A 53 7.12 -7.90 8.48
C LEU A 53 7.62 -7.67 9.91
N VAL A 54 8.04 -6.46 10.25
CA VAL A 54 8.66 -6.15 11.54
C VAL A 54 7.59 -5.71 12.54
N LEU A 55 6.78 -6.66 13.02
CA LEU A 55 5.67 -6.45 13.96
C LEU A 55 4.62 -5.42 13.50
N GLY A 56 4.39 -5.33 12.18
CA GLY A 56 3.54 -4.28 11.61
C GLY A 56 4.14 -2.87 11.76
N SER A 57 5.40 -2.76 12.18
CA SER A 57 6.18 -1.55 12.47
C SER A 57 5.44 -0.51 13.32
N TYR A 58 4.57 -1.01 14.20
CA TYR A 58 3.64 -0.20 14.97
C TYR A 58 4.24 0.36 16.29
N TYR A 59 5.37 -0.21 16.74
CA TYR A 59 5.73 -0.13 18.15
C TYR A 59 7.24 0.01 18.36
N GLU A 60 7.63 0.98 19.19
CA GLU A 60 8.89 0.93 19.96
C GLU A 60 10.12 0.78 19.02
N PRO A 61 11.22 0.03 19.27
CA PRO A 61 12.36 0.05 18.34
C PRO A 61 12.06 -0.55 16.96
N TYR A 62 10.98 -1.32 16.82
CA TYR A 62 10.63 -2.06 15.60
C TYR A 62 10.18 -1.17 14.44
N ARG A 63 9.77 0.07 14.72
CA ARG A 63 9.35 1.01 13.69
C ARG A 63 10.52 1.68 12.95
N TRP A 64 11.67 1.85 13.62
CA TRP A 64 12.79 2.65 13.08
C TRP A 64 13.31 2.17 11.73
N PRO A 65 13.46 0.85 11.45
CA PRO A 65 13.87 0.39 10.12
C PRO A 65 12.95 0.88 9.01
N LEU A 66 11.63 0.87 9.22
CA LEU A 66 10.65 1.37 8.26
C LEU A 66 10.82 2.88 8.02
N LEU A 67 10.95 3.65 9.10
CA LEU A 67 11.04 5.11 9.02
C LEU A 67 12.34 5.54 8.34
N ILE A 68 13.46 4.91 8.71
CA ILE A 68 14.78 5.15 8.10
C ILE A 68 14.73 4.84 6.60
N VAL A 69 14.23 3.67 6.20
CA VAL A 69 14.16 3.31 4.77
C VAL A 69 13.23 4.24 3.99
N SER A 70 12.11 4.67 4.57
CA SER A 70 11.16 5.61 3.96
C SER A 70 11.76 7.02 3.79
N ALA A 71 12.49 7.50 4.81
CA ALA A 71 13.22 8.75 4.75
C ALA A 71 14.38 8.68 3.74
N LEU A 72 15.14 7.59 3.71
CA LEU A 72 16.19 7.36 2.73
C LEU A 72 15.64 7.30 1.31
N ALA A 73 14.50 6.64 1.09
CA ALA A 73 13.82 6.66 -0.21
C ALA A 73 13.54 8.10 -0.66
N THR A 74 13.15 8.94 0.30
CA THR A 74 12.84 10.35 0.07
C THR A 74 14.07 11.16 -0.32
N VAL A 75 15.14 11.03 0.47
CA VAL A 75 16.42 11.72 0.24
C VAL A 75 17.07 11.26 -1.06
N VAL A 76 17.13 9.96 -1.33
CA VAL A 76 17.73 9.42 -2.56
C VAL A 76 16.94 9.88 -3.78
N ALA A 77 15.61 9.85 -3.72
CA ALA A 77 14.77 10.35 -4.79
C ALA A 77 15.00 11.84 -5.08
N TRP A 78 15.30 12.66 -4.07
CA TRP A 78 15.61 14.08 -4.25
C TRP A 78 16.79 14.33 -5.20
N PHE A 79 17.74 13.40 -5.31
CA PHE A 79 18.88 13.54 -6.22
C PHE A 79 18.60 13.09 -7.67
N ASP A 80 17.45 12.48 -7.96
CA ASP A 80 17.06 12.20 -9.35
C ASP A 80 16.38 13.41 -9.97
N LYS A 81 16.94 13.99 -11.03
CA LYS A 81 16.30 15.08 -11.79
C LYS A 81 14.88 14.75 -12.27
N GLY A 82 14.51 13.47 -12.37
CA GLY A 82 13.16 13.01 -12.69
C GLY A 82 12.11 13.27 -11.61
N THR A 83 12.52 13.42 -10.34
CA THR A 83 11.62 13.63 -9.19
C THR A 83 11.23 15.09 -8.98
N TRP A 84 12.07 16.01 -9.46
CA TRP A 84 11.86 17.46 -9.50
C TRP A 84 10.76 17.92 -10.48
N ARG A 85 10.00 16.98 -11.07
CA ARG A 85 8.77 17.33 -11.77
C ARG A 85 7.83 18.00 -10.78
N LYS A 86 7.69 19.32 -10.91
CA LYS A 86 6.88 20.14 -10.01
C LYS A 86 5.52 19.45 -9.79
N PRO A 87 5.17 19.10 -8.54
CA PRO A 87 3.82 18.62 -8.25
C PRO A 87 2.80 19.71 -8.63
N PRO A 88 1.52 19.37 -8.81
CA PRO A 88 0.47 20.38 -8.91
C PRO A 88 0.60 21.31 -7.70
N TRP A 89 0.43 22.62 -7.91
CA TRP A 89 0.59 23.62 -6.86
C TRP A 89 -0.17 23.24 -5.58
N LEU A 90 -1.40 22.72 -5.74
CA LEU A 90 -2.24 22.26 -4.65
C LEU A 90 -1.56 21.14 -3.83
N LEU A 91 -1.01 20.12 -4.47
CA LEU A 91 -0.33 19.01 -3.77
C LEU A 91 0.88 19.52 -2.97
N TRP A 92 1.64 20.46 -3.53
CA TRP A 92 2.77 21.08 -2.83
C TRP A 92 2.30 21.84 -1.59
N VAL A 93 1.32 22.74 -1.76
CA VAL A 93 0.75 23.55 -0.67
C VAL A 93 0.20 22.67 0.45
N LEU A 94 -0.50 21.58 0.12
CA LEU A 94 -1.05 20.67 1.11
C LEU A 94 0.04 19.94 1.91
N ILE A 95 1.07 19.42 1.23
CA ILE A 95 2.20 18.74 1.89
C ILE A 95 2.96 19.72 2.79
N THR A 96 3.36 20.88 2.27
CA THR A 96 4.14 21.86 3.04
C THR A 96 3.30 22.48 4.15
N GLY A 97 2.00 22.70 3.91
CA GLY A 97 1.06 23.24 4.90
C GLY A 97 0.86 22.28 6.08
N LEU A 98 0.67 20.99 5.83
CA LEU A 98 0.56 19.98 6.88
C LEU A 98 1.87 19.84 7.68
N ILE A 99 3.03 19.88 7.01
CA ILE A 99 4.34 19.87 7.69
C ILE A 99 4.50 21.12 8.56
N ALA A 100 4.14 22.30 8.04
CA ALA A 100 4.24 23.56 8.79
C ALA A 100 3.27 23.59 9.97
N HIS A 101 2.05 23.08 9.81
CA HIS A 101 1.06 22.93 10.88
C HIS A 101 1.61 22.04 12.00
N ALA A 102 2.04 20.82 11.66
CA ALA A 102 2.64 19.91 12.63
C ALA A 102 3.86 20.54 13.30
N GLY A 103 4.77 21.11 12.51
CA GLY A 103 5.98 21.76 13.00
C GLY A 103 5.69 22.90 13.97
N TRP A 104 4.70 23.75 13.68
CA TRP A 104 4.27 24.81 14.59
C TRP A 104 3.72 24.24 15.90
N MET A 105 2.78 23.30 15.81
CA MET A 105 2.17 22.71 17.00
C MET A 105 3.23 22.03 17.86
N THR A 106 4.14 21.24 17.27
CA THR A 106 5.25 20.61 18.00
C THR A 106 6.21 21.65 18.61
N TYR A 107 6.59 22.68 17.86
CA TYR A 107 7.48 23.75 18.35
C TYR A 107 6.89 24.46 19.57
N ASN A 108 5.59 24.78 19.51
CA ASN A 108 4.89 25.48 20.58
C ASN A 108 4.27 24.56 21.64
N ALA A 109 4.71 23.29 21.73
CA ALA A 109 4.09 22.32 22.63
C ALA A 109 4.15 22.76 24.11
N TRP A 110 3.01 22.77 24.79
CA TRP A 110 2.84 23.30 26.15
C TRP A 110 3.33 22.36 27.28
N GLY A 111 3.65 21.09 26.98
CA GLY A 111 3.93 20.08 28.00
C GLY A 111 4.67 18.85 27.49
N ASN A 112 4.99 17.92 28.40
CA ASN A 112 5.52 16.59 28.13
C ASN A 112 4.61 15.54 28.73
N TYR A 113 4.39 14.45 28.02
CA TYR A 113 3.67 13.29 28.53
C TYR A 113 4.62 12.38 29.30
N LEU A 114 4.37 12.20 30.60
CA LEU A 114 5.09 11.26 31.44
C LEU A 114 4.33 9.94 31.47
N THR A 115 4.99 8.87 31.01
CA THR A 115 4.53 7.49 31.19
C THR A 115 4.99 6.98 32.55
N ASP A 116 4.40 7.47 33.65
CA ASP A 116 4.53 6.82 34.95
C ASP A 116 3.55 5.63 35.02
N PRO A 117 4.02 4.38 35.16
CA PRO A 117 3.14 3.22 35.28
C PRO A 117 2.25 3.22 36.53
N PHE A 118 2.52 4.08 37.51
CA PHE A 118 1.91 4.05 38.84
C PHE A 118 1.07 5.29 39.19
N ASP A 119 1.10 6.36 38.38
CA ASP A 119 0.32 7.58 38.63
C ASP A 119 -0.40 8.04 37.35
N TRP A 120 -1.69 7.71 37.28
CA TRP A 120 -2.56 8.02 36.14
C TRP A 120 -3.03 9.48 36.14
N ASP A 121 -2.85 10.21 37.25
CA ASP A 121 -3.38 11.56 37.45
C ASP A 121 -2.39 12.66 37.02
N LYS A 122 -1.10 12.36 36.84
CA LYS A 122 -0.05 13.33 36.46
C LYS A 122 0.64 13.01 35.14
N GLN A 123 -0.18 12.77 34.13
CA GLN A 123 0.29 12.40 32.81
C GLN A 123 0.95 13.55 32.03
N ILE A 124 0.54 14.80 32.22
CA ILE A 124 1.04 15.94 31.42
C ILE A 124 1.72 16.95 32.33
N VAL A 125 3.02 17.17 32.12
CA VAL A 125 3.81 18.18 32.85
C VAL A 125 4.05 19.37 31.96
N GLN A 126 3.61 20.54 32.41
CA GLN A 126 3.80 21.80 31.69
C GLN A 126 5.28 22.15 31.51
N ARG A 127 5.59 22.72 30.35
CA ARG A 127 6.94 23.15 29.99
C ARG A 127 7.13 24.62 30.35
N ALA A 128 8.16 24.91 31.13
CA ALA A 128 8.56 26.29 31.42
C ALA A 128 9.11 27.03 30.18
N ASP A 129 9.56 26.28 29.16
CA ASP A 129 10.20 26.78 27.94
C ASP A 129 9.24 26.83 26.73
N GLN A 130 7.92 26.85 26.94
CA GLN A 130 6.97 27.04 25.85
C GLN A 130 7.19 28.42 25.18
N PRO A 131 7.48 28.49 23.86
CA PRO A 131 7.84 29.74 23.21
C PRO A 131 6.71 30.79 23.18
N HIS A 132 5.48 30.36 22.90
CA HIS A 132 4.32 31.23 22.76
C HIS A 132 3.11 30.66 23.52
N PRO A 133 3.03 30.86 24.86
CA PRO A 133 1.96 30.31 25.70
C PRO A 133 0.54 30.75 25.31
N ASP A 134 0.41 31.95 24.75
CA ASP A 134 -0.89 32.52 24.32
C ASP A 134 -1.39 31.96 22.97
N LEU A 135 -0.56 31.18 22.27
CA LEU A 135 -0.89 30.59 20.98
C LEU A 135 -1.09 29.07 21.10
N PRO A 136 -1.87 28.44 20.20
CA PRO A 136 -2.03 26.99 20.20
C PRO A 136 -0.71 26.25 20.02
N GLY A 137 -0.59 25.12 20.69
CA GLY A 137 0.57 24.24 20.67
C GLY A 137 0.15 22.80 20.93
N ALA A 138 1.00 21.85 20.54
CA ALA A 138 0.76 20.43 20.75
C ALA A 138 0.74 20.11 22.24
N MET A 139 -0.10 19.15 22.63
CA MET A 139 -0.28 18.93 24.05
C MET A 139 0.96 18.29 24.73
N ALA A 140 1.63 17.38 24.03
CA ALA A 140 2.83 16.73 24.54
C ALA A 140 3.92 16.78 23.48
N LEU A 141 5.06 17.38 23.80
CA LEU A 141 6.19 17.50 22.88
C LEU A 141 6.68 16.12 22.43
N ASN A 142 6.88 15.18 23.36
CA ASN A 142 7.36 13.84 23.07
C ASN A 142 6.40 13.03 22.19
N GLU A 143 5.09 13.04 22.47
CA GLU A 143 4.10 12.40 21.60
C GLU A 143 4.04 13.07 20.22
N SER A 144 4.09 14.40 20.18
CA SER A 144 4.07 15.13 18.92
C SER A 144 5.29 14.81 18.06
N LEU A 145 6.49 14.85 18.65
CA LEU A 145 7.74 14.44 18.01
C LEU A 145 7.67 12.99 17.51
N ASP A 146 7.12 12.10 18.32
CA ASP A 146 6.94 10.69 17.98
C ASP A 146 6.12 10.55 16.69
N ARG A 147 4.97 11.24 16.59
CA ARG A 147 4.08 11.15 15.42
C ARG A 147 4.64 11.80 14.16
N ILE A 148 5.30 12.96 14.28
CA ILE A 148 5.86 13.61 13.08
C ILE A 148 6.96 12.76 12.43
N THR A 149 7.63 11.87 13.19
CA THR A 149 8.70 11.01 12.65
C THR A 149 8.23 10.10 11.51
N TYR A 150 6.94 9.74 11.44
CA TYR A 150 6.40 8.94 10.34
C TYR A 150 5.48 9.73 9.41
N ILE A 151 4.75 10.73 9.93
CA ILE A 151 3.83 11.55 9.12
C ILE A 151 4.59 12.36 8.07
N ILE A 152 5.71 13.00 8.44
CA ILE A 152 6.51 13.79 7.49
C ILE A 152 7.05 12.89 6.36
N PRO A 153 7.71 11.75 6.62
CA PRO A 153 8.08 10.80 5.57
C PRO A 153 6.89 10.37 4.70
N CYS A 154 5.72 10.08 5.29
CA CYS A 154 4.52 9.72 4.52
C CYS A 154 4.09 10.83 3.56
N LEU A 155 4.02 12.09 4.02
CA LEU A 155 3.68 13.24 3.17
C LEU A 155 4.66 13.42 2.01
N LEU A 156 5.97 13.28 2.28
CA LEU A 156 7.01 13.38 1.25
C LEU A 156 6.97 12.18 0.27
N LEU A 157 6.65 10.99 0.76
CA LEU A 157 6.47 9.80 -0.08
C LEU A 157 5.34 9.99 -1.10
N VAL A 158 4.24 10.68 -0.78
CA VAL A 158 3.17 10.96 -1.74
C VAL A 158 3.72 11.68 -2.99
N TRP A 159 4.55 12.71 -2.80
CA TRP A 159 5.20 13.41 -3.92
C TRP A 159 6.14 12.46 -4.67
N ILE A 160 7.01 11.77 -3.95
CA ILE A 160 8.09 11.00 -4.58
C ILE A 160 7.54 9.82 -5.38
N VAL A 161 6.58 9.10 -4.81
CA VAL A 161 5.90 7.99 -5.47
C VAL A 161 5.13 8.50 -6.68
N ARG A 162 4.48 9.67 -6.60
CA ARG A 162 3.86 10.31 -7.77
C ARG A 162 4.90 10.50 -8.88
N SER A 163 6.03 11.12 -8.58
CA SER A 163 7.07 11.39 -9.58
C SER A 163 7.70 10.12 -10.16
N LEU A 164 7.96 9.11 -9.33
CA LEU A 164 8.45 7.80 -9.78
C LEU A 164 7.42 7.10 -10.68
N CYS A 165 6.14 7.17 -10.34
CA CYS A 165 5.06 6.57 -11.15
C CYS A 165 4.93 7.23 -12.52
N ILE A 166 5.08 8.56 -12.60
CA ILE A 166 5.06 9.31 -13.85
C ILE A 166 6.28 8.96 -14.74
N THR A 167 7.45 8.82 -14.14
CA THR A 167 8.71 8.64 -14.88
C THR A 167 9.02 7.18 -15.22
N ARG A 168 8.45 6.23 -14.49
CA ARG A 168 8.79 4.80 -14.58
C ARG A 168 7.56 3.94 -14.90
N PRO A 169 7.42 3.45 -16.15
CA PRO A 169 6.19 2.78 -16.60
C PRO A 169 5.88 1.46 -15.88
N ASN A 170 6.89 0.83 -15.26
CA ASN A 170 6.73 -0.44 -14.54
C ASN A 170 6.55 -0.27 -13.03
N PHE A 171 6.69 0.95 -12.49
CA PHE A 171 6.72 1.17 -11.05
C PHE A 171 5.41 0.80 -10.36
N LEU A 172 4.26 1.21 -10.92
CA LEU A 172 2.93 0.80 -10.45
C LEU A 172 2.83 -0.73 -10.29
N ARG A 173 3.27 -1.48 -11.30
CA ARG A 173 3.23 -2.95 -11.26
C ARG A 173 4.17 -3.50 -10.19
N ARG A 174 5.36 -2.92 -10.01
CA ARG A 174 6.31 -3.34 -8.97
C ARG A 174 5.71 -3.13 -7.57
N VAL A 175 5.12 -1.96 -7.30
CA VAL A 175 4.42 -1.67 -6.04
C VAL A 175 3.34 -2.71 -5.76
N LEU A 176 2.42 -2.94 -6.70
CA LEU A 176 1.35 -3.93 -6.51
C LEU A 176 1.88 -5.36 -6.35
N THR A 177 2.94 -5.72 -7.09
CA THR A 177 3.55 -7.06 -6.98
C THR A 177 4.23 -7.24 -5.62
N THR A 178 4.88 -6.21 -5.10
CA THR A 178 5.50 -6.21 -3.78
C THR A 178 4.46 -6.29 -2.68
N LEU A 179 3.41 -5.47 -2.74
CA LEU A 179 2.28 -5.53 -1.80
C LEU A 179 1.66 -6.93 -1.80
N PHE A 180 1.37 -7.48 -2.98
CA PHE A 180 0.79 -8.82 -3.11
C PHE A 180 1.66 -9.88 -2.45
N TRP A 181 2.95 -9.99 -2.81
CA TRP A 181 3.79 -11.06 -2.28
C TRP A 181 4.14 -10.87 -0.81
N SER A 182 4.32 -9.63 -0.36
CA SER A 182 4.46 -9.30 1.05
C SER A 182 3.21 -9.73 1.83
N GLY A 183 2.02 -9.35 1.33
CA GLY A 183 0.75 -9.73 1.92
C GLY A 183 0.52 -11.24 1.94
N THR A 184 0.82 -11.94 0.85
CA THR A 184 0.70 -13.40 0.79
C THR A 184 1.63 -14.07 1.79
N ALA A 185 2.88 -13.60 1.94
CA ALA A 185 3.81 -14.14 2.95
C ALA A 185 3.28 -13.92 4.38
N ILE A 186 2.78 -12.73 4.68
CA ILE A 186 2.14 -12.41 5.97
C ILE A 186 0.88 -13.25 6.21
N GLY A 187 0.06 -13.45 5.17
CA GLY A 187 -1.12 -14.30 5.23
C GLY A 187 -0.79 -15.76 5.51
N ILE A 188 0.23 -16.31 4.85
CA ILE A 188 0.74 -17.67 5.13
C ILE A 188 1.23 -17.76 6.58
N LEU A 189 2.04 -16.79 7.02
CA LEU A 189 2.54 -16.76 8.40
C LEU A 189 1.39 -16.74 9.42
N GLY A 190 0.39 -15.88 9.24
CA GLY A 190 -0.75 -15.79 10.15
C GLY A 190 -1.59 -17.08 10.18
N LEU A 191 -1.84 -17.68 9.01
CA LEU A 191 -2.54 -18.96 8.92
C LEU A 191 -1.75 -20.09 9.60
N LEU A 192 -0.43 -20.13 9.43
CA LEU A 192 0.44 -21.10 10.10
C LEU A 192 0.42 -20.90 11.61
N GLN A 193 0.59 -19.67 12.09
CA GLN A 193 0.55 -19.37 13.53
C GLN A 193 -0.78 -19.77 14.16
N GLN A 194 -1.90 -19.50 13.49
CA GLN A 194 -3.22 -19.92 13.96
C GLN A 194 -3.38 -21.45 13.95
N PHE A 195 -2.92 -22.12 12.89
CA PHE A 195 -2.96 -23.59 12.79
C PHE A 195 -2.13 -24.27 13.89
N THR A 196 -0.99 -23.70 14.27
CA THR A 196 -0.14 -24.20 15.34
C THR A 196 -0.52 -23.68 16.73
N GLU A 197 -1.62 -22.93 16.86
CA GLU A 197 -2.06 -22.30 18.11
C GLU A 197 -0.98 -21.46 18.79
N ALA A 198 -0.22 -20.70 17.99
CA ALA A 198 0.87 -19.88 18.47
C ALA A 198 0.40 -18.88 19.54
N LYS A 199 1.10 -18.86 20.70
CA LYS A 199 0.75 -17.98 21.81
C LYS A 199 1.13 -16.50 21.60
N GLY A 200 2.03 -16.22 20.66
CA GLY A 200 2.49 -14.87 20.35
C GLY A 200 3.09 -14.73 18.95
N ILE A 201 3.42 -13.50 18.58
CA ILE A 201 3.99 -13.18 17.26
C ILE A 201 5.33 -13.92 17.09
N PHE A 202 5.55 -14.54 15.92
CA PHE A 202 6.68 -15.42 15.64
C PHE A 202 6.88 -16.55 16.68
N TRP A 203 5.79 -17.07 17.26
CA TRP A 203 5.83 -18.09 18.32
C TRP A 203 6.57 -17.64 19.59
N SER A 204 6.89 -16.36 19.73
CA SER A 204 7.53 -15.81 20.92
C SER A 204 6.49 -15.47 21.98
N GLU A 205 6.62 -16.06 23.17
CA GLU A 205 5.78 -15.71 24.33
C GLU A 205 6.09 -14.29 24.84
N GLU A 206 7.30 -13.75 24.63
CA GLU A 206 7.63 -12.36 24.97
C GLU A 206 6.85 -11.35 24.14
N LEU A 207 6.50 -11.74 22.91
CA LEU A 207 5.65 -10.95 22.02
C LEU A 207 4.16 -11.29 22.17
N SER A 208 3.81 -12.13 23.15
CA SER A 208 2.42 -12.35 23.56
C SER A 208 1.99 -11.24 24.52
N TRP A 209 0.81 -10.67 24.28
CA TRP A 209 0.24 -9.69 25.19
C TRP A 209 -0.56 -10.40 26.27
N LYS A 210 -0.07 -10.31 27.52
CA LYS A 210 -0.57 -11.04 28.70
C LYS A 210 -2.09 -10.90 28.93
N TYR A 211 -2.71 -9.84 28.39
CA TYR A 211 -4.13 -9.52 28.55
C TYR A 211 -4.94 -9.52 27.24
N LEU A 212 -4.30 -9.68 26.07
CA LEU A 212 -4.96 -9.74 24.76
C LEU A 212 -4.28 -10.80 23.88
N SER A 213 -4.88 -11.99 23.79
CA SER A 213 -4.40 -13.09 22.94
C SER A 213 -4.73 -12.93 21.45
N LEU A 214 -5.27 -11.79 21.03
CA LEU A 214 -5.78 -11.58 19.69
C LEU A 214 -4.72 -10.89 18.83
N PHE A 215 -3.84 -11.65 18.19
CA PHE A 215 -2.94 -11.17 17.13
C PHE A 215 -3.19 -11.93 15.82
N PHE A 216 -2.70 -11.42 14.70
CA PHE A 216 -2.65 -12.17 13.44
C PHE A 216 -1.36 -11.87 12.69
N ALA A 217 -0.61 -12.93 12.37
CA ALA A 217 0.72 -12.82 11.78
C ALA A 217 1.62 -11.91 12.64
N THR A 218 2.10 -10.82 12.06
CA THR A 218 2.97 -9.82 12.68
C THR A 218 2.20 -8.66 13.32
N PHE A 219 0.87 -8.65 13.24
CA PHE A 219 0.05 -7.55 13.75
C PHE A 219 -0.60 -7.93 15.07
N ARG A 220 -0.44 -7.05 16.06
CA ARG A 220 -1.11 -7.18 17.38
C ARG A 220 -2.63 -6.97 17.32
N SER A 221 -3.16 -6.37 16.25
CA SER A 221 -4.59 -6.20 16.05
C SER A 221 -5.02 -6.97 14.80
N PRO A 222 -5.99 -7.91 14.91
CA PRO A 222 -6.54 -8.58 13.74
C PRO A 222 -7.29 -7.62 12.79
N GLY A 223 -7.80 -6.48 13.30
CA GLY A 223 -8.42 -5.44 12.48
C GLY A 223 -7.40 -4.76 11.56
N ILE A 224 -6.29 -4.31 12.13
CA ILE A 224 -5.16 -3.75 11.39
C ILE A 224 -4.58 -4.76 10.39
N ALA A 225 -4.38 -6.02 10.80
CA ALA A 225 -3.95 -7.09 9.90
C ALA A 225 -4.88 -7.23 8.69
N SER A 226 -6.20 -7.24 8.95
CA SER A 226 -7.23 -7.37 7.92
C SER A 226 -7.26 -6.16 6.98
N THR A 227 -6.96 -4.96 7.47
CA THR A 227 -6.82 -3.75 6.61
C THR A 227 -5.69 -3.95 5.60
N TYR A 228 -4.51 -4.34 6.07
CA TYR A 228 -3.37 -4.61 5.22
C TYR A 228 -3.63 -5.73 4.19
N LEU A 229 -4.20 -6.85 4.64
CA LEU A 229 -4.50 -7.99 3.78
C LEU A 229 -5.54 -7.64 2.71
N ASN A 230 -6.54 -6.80 3.00
CA ASN A 230 -7.51 -6.34 2.01
C ASN A 230 -6.88 -5.47 0.91
N VAL A 231 -5.94 -4.59 1.27
CA VAL A 231 -5.15 -3.83 0.28
C VAL A 231 -4.35 -4.79 -0.63
N CYS A 232 -3.71 -5.80 -0.04
CA CYS A 232 -2.95 -6.81 -0.76
C CYS A 232 -3.83 -7.69 -1.65
N LEU A 233 -5.04 -8.02 -1.19
CA LEU A 233 -6.04 -8.78 -1.95
C LEU A 233 -6.45 -8.00 -3.20
N ALA A 234 -6.77 -6.71 -3.06
CA ALA A 234 -7.10 -5.84 -4.20
C ALA A 234 -5.95 -5.80 -5.22
N ALA A 235 -4.70 -5.72 -4.77
CA ALA A 235 -3.51 -5.78 -5.62
C ALA A 235 -3.38 -7.13 -6.36
N GLY A 236 -3.55 -8.25 -5.65
CA GLY A 236 -3.47 -9.61 -6.20
C GLY A 236 -4.50 -9.88 -7.28
N LEU A 237 -5.76 -9.50 -7.04
CA LEU A 237 -6.85 -9.62 -8.01
C LEU A 237 -6.52 -8.85 -9.30
N GLY A 238 -5.97 -7.63 -9.17
CA GLY A 238 -5.53 -6.83 -10.29
C GLY A 238 -4.40 -7.47 -11.10
N LEU A 239 -3.41 -8.04 -10.41
CA LEU A 239 -2.28 -8.72 -11.04
C LEU A 239 -2.69 -10.02 -11.74
N ALA A 240 -3.65 -10.76 -11.18
CA ALA A 240 -4.22 -11.95 -11.79
C ALA A 240 -4.90 -11.64 -13.13
N LEU A 241 -5.53 -10.47 -13.27
CA LEU A 241 -6.17 -9.99 -14.52
C LEU A 241 -5.26 -9.06 -15.37
N HIS A 242 -4.02 -8.83 -14.97
CA HIS A 242 -3.10 -7.93 -15.68
C HIS A 242 -2.34 -8.63 -16.81
N HIS A 243 -2.76 -8.39 -18.06
CA HIS A 243 -2.15 -9.00 -19.25
C HIS A 243 -1.60 -7.95 -20.23
N PRO A 244 -0.34 -7.52 -20.06
CA PRO A 244 0.29 -6.60 -20.99
C PRO A 244 0.45 -7.28 -22.36
N GLY A 245 -0.23 -6.75 -23.38
CA GLY A 245 -0.20 -7.28 -24.75
C GLY A 245 -1.32 -8.27 -25.10
N GLY A 246 -2.32 -8.44 -24.23
CA GLY A 246 -3.54 -9.22 -24.52
C GLY A 246 -3.34 -10.73 -24.56
N ARG A 247 -2.19 -11.23 -24.09
CA ARG A 247 -1.94 -12.67 -23.87
C ARG A 247 -1.63 -12.89 -22.39
N LEU A 248 -2.41 -13.75 -21.76
CA LEU A 248 -2.19 -14.18 -20.39
C LEU A 248 -1.00 -15.15 -20.35
N ARG A 249 -0.17 -15.02 -19.31
CA ARG A 249 0.91 -15.99 -19.04
C ARG A 249 0.38 -16.93 -17.94
N PRO A 250 -0.15 -18.12 -18.29
CA PRO A 250 -0.96 -18.94 -17.40
C PRO A 250 -0.30 -19.15 -16.04
N GLY A 251 0.96 -19.58 -15.99
CA GLY A 251 1.66 -19.80 -14.71
C GLY A 251 1.68 -18.60 -13.76
N LYS A 252 1.85 -17.36 -14.27
CA LYS A 252 1.85 -16.18 -13.41
C LYS A 252 0.45 -15.82 -12.91
N ALA A 253 -0.56 -15.95 -13.76
CA ALA A 253 -1.95 -15.70 -13.36
C ALA A 253 -2.43 -16.70 -12.32
N VAL A 254 -2.05 -17.98 -12.48
CA VAL A 254 -2.30 -19.05 -11.49
C VAL A 254 -1.73 -18.66 -10.13
N LEU A 255 -0.44 -18.26 -10.09
CA LEU A 255 0.23 -17.88 -8.85
C LEU A 255 -0.44 -16.67 -8.16
N TYR A 256 -0.82 -15.64 -8.93
CA TYR A 256 -1.55 -14.51 -8.37
C TYR A 256 -2.92 -14.92 -7.84
N ALA A 257 -3.62 -15.81 -8.53
CA ALA A 257 -4.93 -16.29 -8.09
C ALA A 257 -4.82 -17.14 -6.80
N ILE A 258 -3.84 -18.04 -6.71
CA ILE A 258 -3.56 -18.82 -5.49
C ILE A 258 -3.23 -17.89 -4.31
N GLY A 259 -2.32 -16.92 -4.50
CA GLY A 259 -2.03 -15.98 -3.41
C GLY A 259 -3.21 -15.09 -3.03
N SER A 260 -4.11 -14.76 -3.96
CA SER A 260 -5.38 -14.07 -3.65
C SER A 260 -6.33 -14.95 -2.83
N VAL A 261 -6.37 -16.27 -3.07
CA VAL A 261 -7.09 -17.23 -2.21
C VAL A 261 -6.53 -17.19 -0.80
N ILE A 262 -5.21 -17.31 -0.67
CA ILE A 262 -4.52 -17.27 0.63
C ILE A 262 -4.83 -15.96 1.37
N LEU A 263 -4.78 -14.82 0.67
CA LEU A 263 -5.09 -13.52 1.24
C LEU A 263 -6.55 -13.43 1.72
N ALA A 264 -7.51 -13.89 0.92
CA ALA A 264 -8.92 -13.91 1.31
C ALA A 264 -9.14 -14.82 2.54
N SER A 265 -8.55 -16.01 2.54
CA SER A 265 -8.58 -16.92 3.69
C SER A 265 -7.93 -16.30 4.93
N ALA A 266 -6.81 -15.61 4.77
CA ALA A 266 -6.13 -14.93 5.87
C ALA A 266 -6.96 -13.81 6.49
N VAL A 267 -7.72 -13.03 5.69
CA VAL A 267 -8.64 -12.01 6.22
C VAL A 267 -9.74 -12.66 7.07
N VAL A 268 -10.32 -13.76 6.59
CA VAL A 268 -11.35 -14.48 7.35
C VAL A 268 -10.77 -15.08 8.63
N ALA A 269 -9.57 -15.67 8.53
CA ALA A 269 -8.88 -16.32 9.64
C ALA A 269 -8.49 -15.32 10.75
N ALA A 270 -8.04 -14.11 10.39
CA ALA A 270 -7.82 -13.01 11.33
C ALA A 270 -9.09 -12.70 12.16
N GLY A 271 -10.26 -12.84 11.53
CA GLY A 271 -11.56 -12.82 12.20
C GLY A 271 -11.93 -11.44 12.78
N SER A 272 -11.47 -10.37 12.14
CA SER A 272 -12.05 -9.03 12.30
C SER A 272 -13.38 -8.97 11.53
N LYS A 273 -14.47 -8.65 12.24
CA LYS A 273 -15.81 -8.51 11.63
C LYS A 273 -15.81 -7.48 10.49
N ALA A 274 -15.26 -6.29 10.74
CA ALA A 274 -15.10 -5.25 9.73
C ALA A 274 -14.19 -5.70 8.58
N GLY A 275 -13.08 -6.41 8.90
CA GLY A 275 -12.16 -6.95 7.91
C GLY A 275 -12.82 -7.90 6.90
N ILE A 276 -13.66 -8.82 7.37
CA ILE A 276 -14.41 -9.77 6.54
C ILE A 276 -15.41 -9.04 5.64
N VAL A 277 -16.18 -8.09 6.19
CA VAL A 277 -17.12 -7.28 5.41
C VAL A 277 -16.39 -6.52 4.31
N LEU A 278 -15.25 -5.91 4.62
CA LEU A 278 -14.43 -5.17 3.66
C LEU A 278 -13.75 -6.05 2.61
N ALA A 279 -13.47 -7.33 2.91
CA ALA A 279 -13.07 -8.31 1.90
C ALA A 279 -14.21 -8.60 0.92
N GLY A 280 -15.44 -8.74 1.42
CA GLY A 280 -16.64 -8.81 0.59
C GLY A 280 -16.78 -7.60 -0.32
N VAL A 281 -16.68 -6.39 0.23
CA VAL A 281 -16.69 -5.13 -0.54
C VAL A 281 -15.57 -5.10 -1.58
N THR A 282 -14.36 -5.52 -1.24
CA THR A 282 -13.21 -5.59 -2.15
C THR A 282 -13.52 -6.50 -3.35
N LEU A 283 -14.04 -7.70 -3.11
CA LEU A 283 -14.42 -8.67 -4.15
C LEU A 283 -15.55 -8.15 -5.03
N LEU A 284 -16.61 -7.60 -4.42
CA LEU A 284 -17.77 -7.06 -5.12
C LEU A 284 -17.39 -5.88 -6.03
N LEU A 285 -16.65 -4.90 -5.51
CA LEU A 285 -16.17 -3.77 -6.30
C LEU A 285 -15.23 -4.23 -7.42
N PHE A 286 -14.33 -5.17 -7.14
CA PHE A 286 -13.42 -5.70 -8.16
C PHE A 286 -14.18 -6.36 -9.31
N LEU A 287 -15.16 -7.21 -8.98
CA LEU A 287 -16.03 -7.87 -9.95
C LEU A 287 -16.84 -6.84 -10.75
N ALA A 288 -17.52 -5.91 -10.09
CA ALA A 288 -18.36 -4.89 -10.72
C ALA A 288 -17.54 -4.01 -11.69
N MET A 289 -16.38 -3.53 -11.26
CA MET A 289 -15.54 -2.65 -12.08
C MET A 289 -14.90 -3.41 -13.26
N ASN A 290 -14.57 -4.69 -13.10
CA ASN A 290 -13.87 -5.48 -14.11
C ASN A 290 -14.76 -6.47 -14.88
N LEU A 291 -16.08 -6.41 -14.70
CA LEU A 291 -17.06 -7.33 -15.30
C LEU A 291 -16.89 -7.46 -16.82
N ARG A 292 -16.69 -6.35 -17.53
CA ARG A 292 -16.47 -6.35 -18.99
C ARG A 292 -15.17 -7.04 -19.41
N THR A 293 -14.12 -6.90 -18.59
CA THR A 293 -12.84 -7.58 -18.84
C THR A 293 -13.01 -9.07 -18.59
N MET A 294 -13.64 -9.46 -17.48
CA MET A 294 -13.90 -10.85 -17.12
C MET A 294 -14.84 -11.54 -18.12
N SER A 295 -15.96 -10.91 -18.48
CA SER A 295 -16.91 -11.46 -19.46
C SER A 295 -16.28 -11.68 -20.82
N SER A 296 -15.36 -10.80 -21.24
CA SER A 296 -14.61 -10.97 -22.49
C SER A 296 -13.64 -12.17 -22.47
N LEU A 297 -13.19 -12.61 -21.28
CA LEU A 297 -12.39 -13.82 -21.10
C LEU A 297 -13.26 -15.08 -21.15
N PHE A 298 -14.47 -15.03 -20.57
CA PHE A 298 -15.37 -16.19 -20.48
C PHE A 298 -16.18 -16.44 -21.77
N PHE A 299 -16.79 -15.40 -22.35
CA PHE A 299 -17.84 -15.54 -23.36
C PHE A 299 -17.41 -15.33 -24.82
N LYS A 300 -16.16 -14.93 -25.09
CA LYS A 300 -15.67 -14.92 -26.49
C LYS A 300 -15.49 -16.36 -26.99
N LYS A 301 -16.42 -16.83 -27.84
CA LYS A 301 -16.27 -18.08 -28.61
C LYS A 301 -14.96 -18.00 -29.42
N ARG A 302 -14.01 -18.91 -29.17
CA ARG A 302 -12.97 -19.38 -30.11
C ARG A 302 -12.05 -20.47 -29.52
N ASP A 303 -11.93 -21.52 -30.32
CA ASP A 303 -11.06 -22.70 -30.38
C ASP A 303 -10.94 -23.63 -29.15
N ALA A 304 -11.31 -24.89 -29.38
CA ALA A 304 -11.54 -25.95 -28.39
C ALA A 304 -10.26 -26.49 -27.72
N VAL A 305 -9.07 -26.20 -28.25
CA VAL A 305 -7.79 -26.63 -27.67
C VAL A 305 -6.76 -25.51 -27.82
N GLY A 306 -6.44 -24.84 -26.71
CA GLY A 306 -5.40 -23.81 -26.67
C GLY A 306 -5.11 -23.32 -25.24
N PRO A 307 -4.00 -22.60 -25.02
CA PRO A 307 -3.56 -22.11 -23.70
C PRO A 307 -4.60 -21.22 -22.99
N LYS A 308 -5.59 -20.71 -23.72
CA LYS A 308 -6.72 -19.91 -23.22
C LYS A 308 -7.81 -20.73 -22.51
N ARG A 309 -7.89 -22.06 -22.70
CA ARG A 309 -8.81 -22.95 -21.97
C ARG A 309 -8.31 -23.22 -20.56
N ILE A 310 -7.01 -23.50 -20.42
CA ILE A 310 -6.32 -23.68 -19.14
C ILE A 310 -6.44 -22.40 -18.32
N GLU A 311 -6.28 -21.23 -18.95
CA GLU A 311 -6.50 -19.92 -18.34
C GLU A 311 -7.90 -19.74 -17.73
N ARG A 312 -8.97 -20.06 -18.49
CA ARG A 312 -10.34 -20.01 -17.96
C ARG A 312 -10.53 -21.00 -16.83
N LEU A 313 -10.03 -22.23 -16.98
CA LEU A 313 -10.15 -23.26 -15.97
C LEU A 313 -9.41 -22.87 -14.68
N THR A 314 -8.21 -22.31 -14.77
CA THR A 314 -7.48 -21.82 -13.59
C THR A 314 -8.20 -20.66 -12.94
N LEU A 315 -8.66 -19.66 -13.70
CA LEU A 315 -9.38 -18.52 -13.13
C LEU A 315 -10.67 -19.00 -12.46
N THR A 316 -11.42 -19.90 -13.08
CA THR A 316 -12.63 -20.49 -12.50
C THR A 316 -12.31 -21.33 -11.27
N VAL A 317 -11.30 -22.21 -11.30
CA VAL A 317 -10.91 -23.05 -10.16
C VAL A 317 -10.36 -22.20 -9.01
N ALA A 318 -9.62 -21.13 -9.30
CA ALA A 318 -9.17 -20.21 -8.27
C ALA A 318 -10.33 -19.39 -7.70
N LEU A 319 -11.28 -18.93 -8.53
CA LEU A 319 -12.47 -18.23 -8.06
C LEU A 319 -13.33 -19.16 -7.18
N LEU A 320 -13.52 -20.40 -7.63
CA LEU A 320 -14.20 -21.44 -6.87
C LEU A 320 -13.41 -21.74 -5.59
N ALA A 321 -12.08 -21.86 -5.63
CA ALA A 321 -11.28 -22.08 -4.42
C ALA A 321 -11.36 -20.90 -3.44
N ILE A 322 -11.41 -19.64 -3.91
CA ILE A 322 -11.67 -18.46 -3.06
C ILE A 322 -13.04 -18.59 -2.41
N LEU A 323 -14.07 -18.91 -3.19
CA LEU A 323 -15.45 -19.02 -2.71
C LEU A 323 -15.62 -20.24 -1.77
N SER A 324 -14.98 -21.36 -2.08
CA SER A 324 -15.03 -22.62 -1.34
C SER A 324 -14.19 -22.55 -0.06
N LEU A 325 -12.97 -22.02 -0.10
CA LEU A 325 -12.15 -21.81 1.10
C LEU A 325 -12.69 -20.66 1.95
N GLY A 326 -13.27 -19.63 1.33
CA GLY A 326 -14.08 -18.62 2.03
C GLY A 326 -15.24 -19.28 2.77
N ALA A 327 -16.01 -20.14 2.09
CA ALA A 327 -17.13 -20.88 2.67
C ALA A 327 -16.72 -21.92 3.74
N LEU A 328 -15.57 -22.59 3.57
CA LEU A 328 -15.03 -23.53 4.56
C LEU A 328 -14.36 -22.82 5.75
N SER A 329 -13.84 -21.60 5.54
CA SER A 329 -13.30 -20.72 6.60
C SER A 329 -14.38 -19.97 7.38
N LEU A 330 -15.66 -20.03 6.94
CA LEU A 330 -16.85 -19.82 7.78
C LEU A 330 -17.06 -21.02 8.74
N ALA A 331 -15.96 -21.55 9.25
CA ALA A 331 -15.92 -22.54 10.30
C ALA A 331 -16.71 -22.05 11.51
N GLU A 332 -17.17 -23.00 12.32
CA GLU A 332 -17.87 -22.83 13.59
C GLU A 332 -17.31 -21.69 14.45
N LEU A 333 -16.00 -21.44 14.41
CA LEU A 333 -15.33 -20.33 15.11
C LEU A 333 -15.85 -18.93 14.73
N GLN A 334 -16.11 -18.67 13.45
CA GLN A 334 -16.62 -17.36 13.01
C GLN A 334 -18.09 -17.21 13.37
N VAL A 335 -18.89 -18.27 13.19
CA VAL A 335 -20.29 -18.29 13.63
C VAL A 335 -20.36 -17.98 15.13
N LYS A 336 -19.56 -18.65 15.96
CA LYS A 336 -19.44 -18.36 17.41
C LYS A 336 -19.04 -16.93 17.73
N ARG A 337 -18.16 -16.30 16.93
CA ARG A 337 -17.78 -14.88 17.11
C ARG A 337 -18.94 -13.93 16.78
N TRP A 338 -19.79 -14.28 15.81
CA TRP A 338 -20.98 -13.51 15.45
C TRP A 338 -22.12 -13.74 16.44
N GLU A 339 -22.36 -14.97 16.88
CA GLU A 339 -23.30 -15.31 17.96
C GLU A 339 -22.92 -14.56 19.24
N LYS A 340 -21.66 -14.66 19.69
CA LYS A 340 -21.16 -13.88 20.84
C LYS A 340 -21.35 -12.37 20.64
N ALA A 341 -21.20 -11.86 19.42
CA ALA A 341 -21.44 -10.44 19.16
C ALA A 341 -22.91 -10.09 19.33
N ILE A 342 -23.84 -10.93 18.89
CA ILE A 342 -25.29 -10.75 19.10
C ILE A 342 -25.62 -10.87 20.59
N ASP A 343 -25.07 -11.88 21.29
CA ASP A 343 -25.32 -12.12 22.72
C ASP A 343 -24.80 -10.99 23.61
N THR A 344 -23.76 -10.28 23.17
CA THR A 344 -23.19 -9.12 23.88
C THR A 344 -23.76 -7.80 23.40
N ASP A 345 -24.91 -7.84 22.69
CA ASP A 345 -25.54 -6.69 22.02
C ASP A 345 -24.50 -5.83 21.30
N PHE A 346 -23.66 -6.46 20.49
CA PHE A 346 -22.57 -5.86 19.73
C PHE A 346 -21.48 -5.12 20.51
N GLY A 347 -21.35 -5.27 21.85
CA GLY A 347 -20.60 -4.40 22.78
C GLY A 347 -19.28 -3.76 22.31
N SER A 348 -18.50 -4.42 21.44
CA SER A 348 -17.35 -3.82 20.74
C SER A 348 -17.68 -2.56 19.90
N TRP A 349 -18.90 -2.45 19.37
CA TRP A 349 -19.38 -1.29 18.62
C TRP A 349 -19.79 -0.16 19.56
N GLN A 350 -20.54 -0.47 20.61
CA GLN A 350 -20.96 0.48 21.64
C GLN A 350 -19.74 1.11 22.33
N ALA A 351 -18.69 0.32 22.60
CA ALA A 351 -17.42 0.85 23.10
C ALA A 351 -16.82 1.93 22.17
N ARG A 352 -16.89 1.72 20.85
CA ARG A 352 -16.39 2.69 19.86
C ARG A 352 -17.28 3.93 19.79
N VAL A 353 -18.59 3.78 19.91
CA VAL A 353 -19.53 4.92 19.98
C VAL A 353 -19.20 5.80 21.18
N LYS A 354 -19.00 5.20 22.36
CA LYS A 354 -18.59 5.94 23.56
C LYS A 354 -17.23 6.61 23.40
N MET A 355 -16.25 5.94 22.78
CA MET A 355 -14.96 6.56 22.44
C MET A 355 -15.11 7.74 21.47
N ASN A 356 -16.09 7.70 20.55
CA ASN A 356 -16.39 8.83 19.67
C ASN A 356 -17.05 9.98 20.44
N GLU A 357 -17.91 9.70 21.42
CA GLU A 357 -18.50 10.72 22.30
C GLU A 357 -17.43 11.46 23.11
N VAL A 358 -16.44 10.73 23.65
CA VAL A 358 -15.28 11.35 24.32
C VAL A 358 -14.55 12.30 23.39
N GLN A 359 -14.28 11.91 22.14
CA GLN A 359 -13.63 12.81 21.16
C GLN A 359 -14.47 14.02 20.81
N ILE A 360 -15.79 13.86 20.71
CA ILE A 360 -16.71 14.99 20.51
C ILE A 360 -16.61 15.96 21.68
N HIS A 361 -16.59 15.43 22.91
CA HIS A 361 -16.43 16.23 24.12
C HIS A 361 -15.08 16.96 24.16
N MET A 362 -13.98 16.31 23.78
CA MET A 362 -12.65 16.92 23.66
C MET A 362 -12.65 18.18 22.78
N MET A 363 -13.46 18.19 21.70
CA MET A 363 -13.57 19.32 20.77
C MET A 363 -14.45 20.48 21.28
N THR A 364 -15.17 20.29 22.39
CA THR A 364 -15.95 21.38 23.02
C THR A 364 -15.17 22.14 24.08
N ASP A 365 -14.02 21.62 24.49
CA ASP A 365 -13.15 22.25 25.47
C ASP A 365 -12.45 23.50 24.93
N LYS A 366 -12.19 24.46 25.82
CA LYS A 366 -11.65 25.78 25.47
C LYS A 366 -10.20 25.73 24.99
N ALA A 367 -9.44 24.71 25.38
CA ALA A 367 -8.05 24.54 24.94
C ALA A 367 -7.96 23.94 23.53
N TRP A 368 -9.05 23.35 23.00
CA TRP A 368 -9.06 22.87 21.62
C TRP A 368 -9.11 24.05 20.64
N SER A 369 -8.07 24.19 19.80
CA SER A 369 -8.07 25.20 18.74
C SER A 369 -8.94 24.74 17.56
N PRO A 370 -9.97 25.50 17.13
CA PRO A 370 -10.79 25.10 15.98
C PRO A 370 -10.00 24.94 14.69
N LEU A 371 -8.94 25.73 14.48
CA LEU A 371 -8.11 25.65 13.28
C LEU A 371 -7.00 24.59 13.41
N LEU A 372 -6.36 24.51 14.58
CA LEU A 372 -5.12 23.76 14.74
C LEU A 372 -5.24 22.45 15.55
N GLY A 373 -6.37 22.25 16.24
CA GLY A 373 -6.61 21.14 17.15
C GLY A 373 -5.78 21.21 18.43
N TYR A 374 -5.65 20.07 19.11
CA TYR A 374 -4.71 19.91 20.24
C TYR A 374 -3.27 19.67 19.80
N GLY A 375 -3.02 19.52 18.50
CA GLY A 375 -1.74 19.09 17.93
C GLY A 375 -1.63 17.57 17.81
N VAL A 376 -0.80 17.14 16.87
CA VAL A 376 -0.58 15.72 16.56
C VAL A 376 -0.06 14.94 17.76
N GLY A 377 -0.59 13.73 17.96
CA GLY A 377 -0.25 12.85 19.09
C GLY A 377 -0.99 13.15 20.39
N SER A 378 -1.87 14.15 20.40
CA SER A 378 -2.52 14.59 21.63
C SER A 378 -3.69 13.73 22.09
N PHE A 379 -4.23 12.88 21.21
CA PHE A 379 -5.38 12.04 21.56
C PHE A 379 -5.06 11.12 22.73
N HIS A 380 -3.96 10.36 22.67
CA HIS A 380 -3.65 9.33 23.67
C HIS A 380 -3.57 9.90 25.09
N PRO A 381 -2.82 10.99 25.35
CA PRO A 381 -2.69 11.46 26.73
C PRO A 381 -3.87 12.32 27.21
N LEU A 382 -4.66 12.90 26.30
CA LEU A 382 -5.86 13.63 26.72
C LEU A 382 -7.05 12.71 26.92
N PHE A 383 -7.11 11.54 26.27
CA PHE A 383 -8.27 10.66 26.35
C PHE A 383 -8.67 10.30 27.79
N PRO A 384 -7.75 9.93 28.71
CA PRO A 384 -8.09 9.65 30.11
C PRO A 384 -8.70 10.84 30.86
N VAL A 385 -8.27 12.06 30.55
CA VAL A 385 -8.78 13.29 31.18
C VAL A 385 -10.25 13.52 30.82
N PHE A 386 -10.60 13.30 29.55
CA PHE A 386 -11.95 13.53 29.06
C PHE A 386 -12.90 12.34 29.26
N LYS A 387 -12.40 11.10 29.30
CA LYS A 387 -13.28 9.92 29.42
C LYS A 387 -14.09 9.91 30.72
N ASN A 388 -13.49 10.35 31.84
CA ASN A 388 -14.14 10.35 33.15
C ASN A 388 -15.32 11.34 33.20
N GLN A 389 -15.37 12.29 32.28
CA GLN A 389 -16.45 13.27 32.17
C GLN A 389 -17.63 12.76 31.31
N VAL A 390 -17.44 11.66 30.59
CA VAL A 390 -18.44 11.07 29.68
C VAL A 390 -18.94 9.73 30.19
N ASP A 391 -18.03 8.79 30.48
CA ASP A 391 -18.36 7.48 31.05
C ASP A 391 -17.15 6.87 31.78
N GLU A 392 -17.26 6.77 33.11
CA GLU A 392 -16.23 6.15 33.97
C GLU A 392 -16.03 4.64 33.68
N LYS A 393 -16.96 4.00 32.95
CA LYS A 393 -16.90 2.56 32.64
C LYS A 393 -16.07 2.23 31.39
N ILE A 394 -15.34 3.19 30.83
CA ILE A 394 -14.34 2.93 29.78
C ILE A 394 -13.04 2.44 30.44
N TYR A 395 -12.92 1.12 30.53
CA TYR A 395 -11.76 0.44 31.12
C TYR A 395 -10.61 0.25 30.11
N GLY A 396 -9.38 0.27 30.63
CA GLY A 396 -8.15 0.02 29.88
C GLY A 396 -7.53 1.28 29.25
N GLU A 397 -6.29 1.13 28.80
CA GLU A 397 -5.57 2.18 28.07
C GLU A 397 -6.02 2.23 26.61
N VAL A 398 -6.29 3.43 26.13
CA VAL A 398 -6.69 3.69 24.73
C VAL A 398 -5.58 4.49 24.08
N TYR A 399 -4.80 3.82 23.23
CA TYR A 399 -3.71 4.44 22.48
C TYR A 399 -4.22 5.24 21.29
N TYR A 400 -5.24 4.74 20.58
CA TYR A 400 -5.88 5.47 19.49
C TYR A 400 -7.38 5.32 19.50
N SER A 401 -7.99 6.32 18.88
CA SER A 401 -9.37 6.29 18.50
C SER A 401 -9.57 5.19 17.48
N HIS A 402 -10.57 4.35 17.69
CA HIS A 402 -11.04 3.43 16.68
C HIS A 402 -11.87 4.14 15.57
N ASN A 403 -11.48 5.37 15.23
CA ASN A 403 -12.03 6.26 14.23
C ASN A 403 -10.97 7.34 13.92
N ASP A 404 -10.15 7.08 12.91
CA ASP A 404 -9.06 7.98 12.49
C ASP A 404 -9.57 9.38 12.11
N TYR A 405 -10.80 9.50 11.62
CA TYR A 405 -11.35 10.79 11.20
C TYR A 405 -11.59 11.72 12.38
N LEU A 406 -12.19 11.22 13.45
CA LEU A 406 -12.39 12.00 14.67
C LEU A 406 -11.06 12.30 15.35
N GLN A 407 -10.13 11.34 15.40
CA GLN A 407 -8.82 11.60 15.99
C GLN A 407 -8.04 12.64 15.19
N THR A 408 -8.10 12.59 13.86
CA THR A 408 -7.51 13.62 13.00
C THR A 408 -8.12 14.98 13.31
N LEU A 409 -9.44 15.07 13.50
CA LEU A 409 -10.10 16.34 13.85
C LEU A 409 -9.71 16.86 15.23
N VAL A 410 -9.64 15.98 16.24
CA VAL A 410 -9.17 16.31 17.59
C VAL A 410 -7.75 16.86 17.54
N GLU A 411 -6.85 16.19 16.83
CA GLU A 411 -5.41 16.51 16.82
C GLU A 411 -5.05 17.66 15.87
N TRP A 412 -5.74 17.80 14.73
CA TRP A 412 -5.36 18.74 13.67
C TRP A 412 -6.35 19.89 13.48
N GLY A 413 -7.48 19.88 14.18
CA GLY A 413 -8.54 20.87 13.98
C GLY A 413 -9.10 20.85 12.57
N TRP A 414 -9.95 21.82 12.25
CA TRP A 414 -10.56 21.94 10.93
C TRP A 414 -9.53 22.25 9.83
N GLY A 415 -8.47 23.00 10.15
CA GLY A 415 -7.44 23.39 9.19
C GLY A 415 -6.66 22.20 8.66
N GLY A 416 -6.05 21.42 9.56
CA GLY A 416 -5.27 20.25 9.16
C GLY A 416 -6.16 19.11 8.65
N THR A 417 -7.34 18.91 9.24
CA THR A 417 -8.32 17.92 8.73
C THR A 417 -8.77 18.26 7.32
N GLY A 418 -9.10 19.52 7.04
CA GLY A 418 -9.43 19.99 5.70
C GLY A 418 -8.29 19.76 4.70
N ALA A 419 -7.04 20.02 5.11
CA ALA A 419 -5.87 19.73 4.29
C ALA A 419 -5.68 18.23 4.00
N PHE A 420 -5.90 17.35 4.99
CA PHE A 420 -5.89 15.90 4.76
C PHE A 420 -7.03 15.44 3.83
N ILE A 421 -8.25 15.97 4.01
CA ILE A 421 -9.38 15.68 3.11
C ILE A 421 -9.04 16.07 1.67
N LEU A 422 -8.44 17.24 1.45
CA LEU A 422 -8.01 17.68 0.12
C LEU A 422 -6.85 16.85 -0.44
N LEU A 423 -5.90 16.44 0.41
CA LEU A 423 -4.75 15.64 -0.01
C LEU A 423 -5.16 14.22 -0.41
N ILE A 424 -5.90 13.55 0.47
CA ILE A 424 -6.39 12.18 0.27
C ILE A 424 -7.48 12.17 -0.80
N GLY A 425 -8.48 13.03 -0.66
CA GLY A 425 -9.59 13.19 -1.60
C GLY A 425 -9.14 13.63 -2.98
N GLY A 426 -8.10 14.47 -3.09
CA GLY A 426 -7.51 14.84 -4.38
C GLY A 426 -6.90 13.64 -5.11
N GLY A 427 -6.10 12.82 -4.43
CA GLY A 427 -5.50 11.63 -5.03
C GLY A 427 -6.51 10.53 -5.37
N VAL A 428 -7.44 10.22 -4.45
CA VAL A 428 -8.52 9.24 -4.65
C VAL A 428 -9.49 9.72 -5.73
N GLY A 429 -9.88 10.99 -5.70
CA GLY A 429 -10.81 11.60 -6.64
C GLY A 429 -10.25 11.68 -8.06
N LEU A 430 -8.98 12.06 -8.23
CA LEU A 430 -8.31 12.00 -9.52
C LEU A 430 -8.31 10.57 -10.07
N LEU A 431 -7.96 9.59 -9.24
CA LEU A 431 -7.97 8.18 -9.63
C LEU A 431 -9.37 7.71 -10.03
N PHE A 432 -10.39 8.08 -9.26
CA PHE A 432 -11.79 7.79 -9.58
C PHE A 432 -12.22 8.37 -10.94
N VAL A 433 -11.86 9.63 -11.21
CA VAL A 433 -12.13 10.26 -12.50
C VAL A 433 -11.44 9.52 -13.65
N GLU A 434 -10.20 9.06 -13.44
CA GLU A 434 -9.48 8.29 -14.45
C GLU A 434 -10.13 6.93 -14.76
N ILE A 435 -10.60 6.21 -13.73
CA ILE A 435 -11.13 4.86 -13.89
C ILE A 435 -12.58 4.81 -14.38
N ILE A 436 -13.39 5.85 -14.07
CA ILE A 436 -14.80 5.92 -14.47
C ILE A 436 -14.94 6.72 -15.77
N PHE A 437 -14.61 8.01 -15.74
CA PHE A 437 -14.91 8.93 -16.84
C PHE A 437 -13.85 8.92 -17.95
N ARG A 438 -12.57 8.65 -17.61
CA ARG A 438 -11.46 8.69 -18.58
C ARG A 438 -10.91 7.31 -18.92
N SER A 439 -11.64 6.24 -18.61
CA SER A 439 -11.22 4.84 -18.81
C SER A 439 -10.78 4.51 -20.24
N ARG A 440 -11.37 5.17 -21.25
CA ARG A 440 -11.02 5.01 -22.68
C ARG A 440 -9.61 5.50 -23.03
N HIS A 441 -9.02 6.38 -22.22
CA HIS A 441 -7.65 6.88 -22.40
C HIS A 441 -6.58 5.99 -21.76
N HIS A 442 -7.00 4.92 -21.10
CA HIS A 442 -6.12 3.95 -20.48
C HIS A 442 -6.12 2.64 -21.25
N ARG A 443 -4.97 1.95 -21.23
CA ARG A 443 -4.92 0.57 -21.70
C ARG A 443 -5.73 -0.29 -20.75
N ARG A 444 -6.56 -1.21 -21.26
CA ARG A 444 -7.37 -2.13 -20.43
C ARG A 444 -6.54 -2.82 -19.34
N SER A 445 -5.34 -3.31 -19.68
CA SER A 445 -4.46 -3.98 -18.71
C SER A 445 -3.95 -3.06 -17.60
N GLN A 446 -3.76 -1.77 -17.89
CA GLN A 446 -3.32 -0.78 -16.91
C GLN A 446 -4.49 -0.31 -16.05
N LEU A 447 -5.67 -0.16 -16.66
CA LEU A 447 -6.90 0.21 -15.99
C LEU A 447 -7.28 -0.78 -14.86
N VAL A 448 -7.04 -2.08 -15.07
CA VAL A 448 -7.21 -3.11 -14.03
C VAL A 448 -6.35 -2.80 -12.79
N LEU A 449 -5.07 -2.43 -12.99
CA LEU A 449 -4.17 -2.08 -11.87
C LEU A 449 -4.61 -0.80 -11.15
N LEU A 450 -5.06 0.22 -11.90
CA LEU A 450 -5.57 1.46 -11.32
C LEU A 450 -6.83 1.24 -10.49
N ARG A 451 -7.73 0.36 -10.94
CA ARG A 451 -8.92 -0.06 -10.18
C ARG A 451 -8.52 -0.79 -8.90
N SER A 452 -7.51 -1.66 -8.94
CA SER A 452 -6.99 -2.31 -7.74
C SER A 452 -6.44 -1.33 -6.71
N VAL A 453 -5.70 -0.30 -7.15
CA VAL A 453 -5.24 0.77 -6.26
C VAL A 453 -6.43 1.50 -5.65
N PHE A 454 -7.43 1.87 -6.46
CA PHE A 454 -8.63 2.54 -5.99
C PHE A 454 -9.40 1.71 -4.96
N ILE A 455 -9.65 0.43 -5.25
CA ILE A 455 -10.37 -0.47 -4.34
C ILE A 455 -9.61 -0.62 -3.02
N GLY A 456 -8.29 -0.83 -3.06
CA GLY A 456 -7.47 -0.93 -1.85
C GLY A 456 -7.50 0.35 -1.01
N MET A 457 -7.40 1.53 -1.63
CA MET A 457 -7.52 2.81 -0.92
C MET A 457 -8.92 3.02 -0.35
N PHE A 458 -9.96 2.68 -1.12
CA PHE A 458 -11.34 2.86 -0.70
C PHE A 458 -11.68 1.97 0.50
N THR A 459 -11.31 0.69 0.47
CA THR A 459 -11.56 -0.22 1.60
C THR A 459 -10.71 0.11 2.82
N PHE A 460 -9.48 0.60 2.64
CA PHE A 460 -8.67 1.16 3.72
C PHE A 460 -9.37 2.34 4.41
N LEU A 461 -9.86 3.32 3.63
CA LEU A 461 -10.58 4.48 4.16
C LEU A 461 -11.88 4.08 4.88
N LEU A 462 -12.60 3.10 4.35
CA LEU A 462 -13.78 2.57 5.06
C LEU A 462 -13.39 1.96 6.42
N HIS A 463 -12.31 1.18 6.48
CA HIS A 463 -11.85 0.59 7.74
C HIS A 463 -11.44 1.65 8.76
N ALA A 464 -10.86 2.77 8.32
CA ALA A 464 -10.46 3.88 9.18
C ALA A 464 -11.62 4.57 9.95
N ASN A 465 -12.88 4.25 9.65
CA ASN A 465 -14.03 4.69 10.45
C ASN A 465 -14.23 3.85 11.71
N VAL A 466 -13.70 2.63 11.71
CA VAL A 466 -13.93 1.60 12.72
C VAL A 466 -12.62 0.94 13.12
N ASP A 467 -11.49 1.59 12.92
CA ASP A 467 -10.16 1.19 13.35
C ASP A 467 -9.22 2.40 13.15
N PHE A 468 -7.93 2.22 13.40
CA PHE A 468 -6.91 3.28 13.32
C PHE A 468 -5.75 2.98 12.36
N PRO A 469 -5.99 2.53 11.11
CA PRO A 469 -4.91 2.16 10.21
C PRO A 469 -3.97 3.32 9.85
N PHE A 470 -4.37 4.59 9.99
CA PHE A 470 -3.46 5.72 9.80
C PHE A 470 -2.49 5.93 10.96
N GLN A 471 -2.83 5.46 12.17
CA GLN A 471 -1.92 5.49 13.33
C GLN A 471 -0.88 4.36 13.31
N ILE A 472 -1.02 3.40 12.39
CA ILE A 472 -0.05 2.32 12.18
C ILE A 472 0.92 2.71 11.07
N GLU A 473 2.19 2.91 11.41
CA GLU A 473 3.19 3.51 10.53
C GLU A 473 3.37 2.73 9.22
N SER A 474 3.36 1.40 9.28
CA SER A 474 3.45 0.58 8.07
C SER A 474 2.27 0.77 7.12
N LEU A 475 1.05 0.90 7.66
CA LEU A 475 -0.17 1.12 6.87
C LEU A 475 -0.24 2.55 6.35
N ALA A 476 0.19 3.54 7.14
CA ALA A 476 0.31 4.93 6.72
C ALA A 476 1.28 5.08 5.54
N VAL A 477 2.45 4.43 5.59
CA VAL A 477 3.42 4.39 4.49
C VAL A 477 2.83 3.71 3.25
N ILE A 478 2.16 2.57 3.41
CA ILE A 478 1.48 1.88 2.30
C ILE A 478 0.44 2.80 1.66
N PHE A 479 -0.39 3.46 2.46
CA PHE A 479 -1.43 4.36 1.97
C PHE A 479 -0.81 5.58 1.26
N ALA A 480 0.26 6.17 1.80
CA ALA A 480 0.98 7.27 1.16
C ALA A 480 1.52 6.87 -0.23
N VAL A 481 2.03 5.65 -0.37
CA VAL A 481 2.46 5.10 -1.67
C VAL A 481 1.26 4.97 -2.63
N LEU A 482 0.15 4.41 -2.18
CA LEU A 482 -1.05 4.30 -3.04
C LEU A 482 -1.61 5.68 -3.41
N LEU A 483 -1.58 6.63 -2.49
CA LEU A 483 -2.02 8.00 -2.70
C LEU A 483 -1.16 8.73 -3.73
N GLY A 484 0.17 8.57 -3.67
CA GLY A 484 1.09 9.08 -4.70
C GLY A 484 0.77 8.52 -6.09
N ILE A 485 0.37 7.25 -6.20
CA ILE A 485 -0.13 6.66 -7.45
C ILE A 485 -1.45 7.34 -7.89
N GLY A 486 -2.36 7.60 -6.96
CA GLY A 486 -3.60 8.33 -7.22
C GLY A 486 -3.36 9.70 -7.85
N TRP A 487 -2.46 10.49 -7.26
CA TRP A 487 -2.02 11.78 -7.79
C TRP A 487 -1.24 11.70 -9.12
N ALA A 488 -0.65 10.54 -9.44
CA ALA A 488 0.01 10.31 -10.72
C ALA A 488 -0.97 9.87 -11.82
N SER A 489 -2.15 9.36 -11.47
CA SER A 489 -3.06 8.66 -12.37
C SER A 489 -3.38 9.41 -13.69
N PRO A 490 -3.55 10.75 -13.74
CA PRO A 490 -3.82 11.44 -15.02
C PRO A 490 -2.66 11.36 -16.02
N HIS A 491 -1.41 11.20 -15.54
CA HIS A 491 -0.19 11.10 -16.36
C HIS A 491 0.08 9.67 -16.83
N LEU A 492 -0.68 8.70 -16.34
CA LEU A 492 -0.54 7.29 -16.70
C LEU A 492 -1.31 6.93 -17.98
N ARG A 493 -2.12 7.87 -18.50
CA ARG A 493 -2.84 7.73 -19.78
C ARG A 493 -1.88 7.38 -20.90
N ASN A 494 -2.24 6.39 -21.72
CA ASN A 494 -1.56 6.06 -22.98
C ASN A 494 -0.02 5.93 -22.94
N GLN A 495 0.61 5.64 -21.80
CA GLN A 495 2.03 5.30 -21.77
C GLN A 495 2.27 4.11 -22.71
N LYS A 496 2.82 4.37 -23.90
CA LYS A 496 3.15 3.32 -24.86
C LYS A 496 4.35 2.57 -24.27
N PRO A 497 4.30 1.25 -24.01
CA PRO A 497 5.50 0.48 -23.88
C PRO A 497 6.21 0.65 -25.21
N ARG A 498 7.35 1.34 -25.16
CA ARG A 498 8.25 1.48 -26.31
C ARG A 498 8.41 0.08 -26.87
N LYS A 499 7.93 -0.16 -28.09
CA LYS A 499 8.16 -1.44 -28.77
C LYS A 499 9.67 -1.67 -28.67
N LYS A 500 10.10 -2.71 -27.97
CA LYS A 500 11.43 -3.30 -28.22
C LYS A 500 11.42 -3.51 -29.73
N LYS A 501 12.23 -2.73 -30.48
CA LYS A 501 12.44 -2.97 -31.90
C LYS A 501 12.95 -4.40 -31.98
N SER A 502 12.03 -5.33 -32.25
CA SER A 502 12.37 -6.68 -32.63
C SER A 502 13.34 -6.53 -33.79
N LYS A 503 14.58 -7.01 -33.62
CA LYS A 503 15.50 -7.24 -34.72
C LYS A 503 14.86 -8.34 -35.59
N SER A 504 13.92 -7.94 -36.41
CA SER A 504 13.40 -8.71 -37.53
C SER A 504 13.50 -7.80 -38.75
N ARG A 505 14.74 -7.46 -39.11
CA ARG A 505 15.06 -7.23 -40.51
C ARG A 505 15.41 -8.62 -41.04
N ARG A 506 14.40 -9.33 -41.55
CA ARG A 506 14.65 -10.41 -42.50
C ARG A 506 15.41 -9.74 -43.64
N GLU A 507 16.68 -10.10 -43.80
CA GLU A 507 17.37 -9.79 -45.05
C GLU A 507 16.62 -10.50 -46.17
N PRO A 508 16.29 -9.83 -47.28
CA PRO A 508 15.83 -10.53 -48.47
C PRO A 508 16.97 -11.45 -48.93
N LYS A 509 16.67 -12.74 -49.14
CA LYS A 509 17.56 -13.63 -49.90
C LYS A 509 17.80 -12.98 -51.27
N PRO A 510 19.04 -12.93 -51.78
CA PRO A 510 19.24 -12.63 -53.19
C PRO A 510 18.66 -13.79 -53.99
N GLU A 511 17.65 -13.49 -54.80
CA GLU A 511 17.16 -14.36 -55.86
C GLU A 511 18.27 -14.57 -56.88
N GLY A 512 18.30 -15.79 -57.43
CA GLY A 512 19.38 -16.30 -58.25
C GLY A 512 19.61 -15.49 -59.53
N ALA A 513 20.89 -15.32 -59.86
CA ALA A 513 21.32 -15.05 -61.21
C ALA A 513 21.19 -16.35 -62.01
N THR A 514 20.10 -16.48 -62.77
CA THR A 514 20.09 -17.29 -63.98
C THR A 514 20.74 -16.51 -65.13
N GLN A 515 21.48 -17.26 -65.93
CA GLN A 515 22.34 -16.90 -67.06
C GLN A 515 21.66 -16.06 -68.15
N ASN A 516 22.46 -15.23 -68.85
CA ASN A 516 22.62 -15.23 -70.32
C ASN A 516 23.63 -14.15 -70.74
N GLY A 517 24.62 -14.53 -71.57
CA GLY A 517 25.64 -13.66 -72.16
C GLY A 517 27.05 -14.16 -71.93
#